data_AF-A0A927F5N2-F1
#
_entry.id   AF-A0A927F5N2-F1
#
_cell.length_a   1.000
_cell.length_b   1.000
_cell.length_c   1.000
_cell.angle_alpha   90.00
_cell.angle_beta   90.00
_cell.angle_gamma   90.00
#
_symmetry.space_group_name_H-M   'P 1'
#
loop_
_entity.id
_entity.type
_entity.pdbx_description
1 polymer ?
#
loop_
_entity_poly.entity_id
_entity_poly.type
_entity_poly.pdbx_seq_one_letter_code
_entity_poly.pdbx_strand_id
1 'polypeptide(L)'
;MRLAAKIAFSILTLTALGFCVAFILEAIRQEARPAATVAEVKAGKEAPQLPEVARSVEKANWQSLLAREAGNEIAFADKVLRENERQGALMLEVALRDFSGPQLEQHFAELMARDLDDHRALGYAGRVLQEIAQRSPDLGVALLSAMTPAERAALVPSVARGWTMADPQGAFAWIESAWVAPDGGYIDRGLQNDLYGRAMDVLVGELRDYEQAAEVLAGLADPDLKAELTELVAHRIVRDGPENALDRLAELETGVFDVSVMDAVAEQWAARDGEGAAQWVLANEQEMSLAGVRSIAKHLTLGAEDEELHGFHEGLGEPGKRDSVASEVSRLKARREPVVSAQWARAIEDPSTRQRAVLDALYEIGYEDIGSSLGYIDYVYLPEDEGRAPVVFSTLKDWLAVDVEAVAGYLGSGRANLSASLSEELLSEMALLPQG
;
A
#
# COMPACT_ATOMS: atom_id res chain seq x y z
N MET A 1 -9.19 -24.72 32.05
CA MET A 1 -8.37 -25.77 31.36
C MET A 1 -8.68 -25.93 29.86
N ARG A 2 -9.93 -26.08 29.41
CA ARG A 2 -10.22 -26.29 27.96
C ARG A 2 -9.87 -25.10 27.04
N LEU A 3 -9.90 -23.86 27.54
CA LEU A 3 -9.52 -22.67 26.75
C LEU A 3 -8.00 -22.57 26.54
N ALA A 4 -7.21 -22.76 27.60
CA ALA A 4 -5.74 -22.77 27.53
C ALA A 4 -5.21 -23.85 26.57
N ALA A 5 -5.84 -25.03 26.53
CA ALA A 5 -5.46 -26.09 25.58
C ALA A 5 -5.74 -25.72 24.11
N LYS A 6 -6.80 -24.95 23.82
CA LYS A 6 -7.11 -24.47 22.47
C LYS A 6 -6.12 -23.39 22.02
N ILE A 7 -5.76 -22.47 22.91
CA ILE A 7 -4.78 -21.41 22.63
C ILE A 7 -3.39 -22.04 22.36
N ALA A 8 -2.95 -22.97 23.21
CA ALA A 8 -1.68 -23.68 23.00
C ALA A 8 -1.65 -24.46 21.68
N PHE A 9 -2.77 -25.11 21.30
CA PHE A 9 -2.87 -25.82 20.02
C PHE A 9 -2.79 -24.87 18.82
N SER A 10 -3.49 -23.73 18.86
CA SER A 10 -3.44 -22.72 17.78
C SER A 10 -2.05 -22.10 17.59
N ILE A 11 -1.30 -21.87 18.67
CA ILE A 11 0.07 -21.36 18.60
C ILE A 11 1.01 -22.40 17.97
N LEU A 12 0.83 -23.68 18.33
CA LEU A 12 1.60 -24.80 17.75
C LEU A 12 1.32 -25.00 16.25
N THR A 13 0.07 -24.86 15.80
CA THR A 13 -0.26 -24.97 14.37
C THR A 13 0.26 -23.77 13.57
N LEU A 14 0.19 -22.55 14.09
CA LEU A 14 0.73 -21.36 13.41
C LEU A 14 2.26 -21.41 13.28
N THR A 15 2.97 -21.85 14.32
CA THR A 15 4.43 -22.01 14.27
C THR A 15 4.86 -23.13 13.32
N ALA A 16 4.15 -24.26 13.29
CA ALA A 16 4.41 -25.32 12.31
C ALA A 16 4.17 -24.87 10.86
N LEU A 17 3.11 -24.09 10.62
CA LEU A 17 2.82 -23.55 9.29
C LEU A 17 3.90 -22.55 8.84
N GLY A 18 4.35 -21.68 9.75
CA GLY A 18 5.44 -20.74 9.49
C GLY A 18 6.76 -21.44 9.13
N PHE A 19 7.09 -22.54 9.83
CA PHE A 19 8.28 -23.34 9.53
C PHE A 19 8.20 -24.00 8.15
N CYS A 20 7.03 -24.54 7.76
CA CYS A 20 6.82 -25.12 6.43
C CYS A 20 6.99 -24.08 5.31
N VAL A 21 6.45 -22.88 5.49
CA VAL A 21 6.58 -21.79 4.50
C VAL A 21 8.04 -21.35 4.35
N ALA A 22 8.75 -21.16 5.46
CA ALA A 22 10.18 -20.81 5.44
C ALA A 22 11.02 -21.88 4.72
N PHE A 23 10.73 -23.17 4.96
CA PHE A 23 11.43 -24.28 4.31
C PHE A 23 11.16 -24.34 2.80
N ILE A 24 9.93 -24.09 2.36
CA ILE A 24 9.57 -24.04 0.93
C ILE A 24 10.28 -22.86 0.24
N LEU A 25 10.33 -21.69 0.88
CA LEU A 25 11.01 -20.51 0.33
C LEU A 25 12.52 -20.73 0.21
N GLU A 26 13.16 -21.37 1.18
CA GLU A 26 14.58 -21.73 1.11
C GLU A 26 14.86 -22.77 0.01
N ALA A 27 13.99 -23.77 -0.16
CA ALA A 27 14.10 -24.74 -1.26
C ALA A 27 14.00 -24.07 -2.63
N ILE A 28 13.05 -23.14 -2.82
CA ILE A 28 12.92 -22.34 -4.05
C ILE A 28 14.17 -21.49 -4.28
N ARG A 29 14.74 -20.91 -3.21
CA ARG A 29 15.96 -20.10 -3.29
C ARG A 29 17.20 -20.92 -3.68
N GLN A 30 17.28 -22.17 -3.23
CA GLN A 30 18.37 -23.08 -3.59
C GLN A 30 18.27 -23.56 -5.03
N GLU A 31 17.06 -23.82 -5.55
CA GLU A 31 16.85 -24.13 -6.97
C GLU A 31 17.11 -22.92 -7.87
N ALA A 32 16.86 -21.71 -7.38
CA ALA A 32 17.10 -20.46 -8.11
C ALA A 32 18.56 -20.00 -8.11
N ARG A 33 19.50 -20.70 -7.46
CA ARG A 33 20.93 -20.43 -7.59
C ARG A 33 21.48 -21.14 -8.83
N PRO A 34 21.73 -20.45 -9.97
CA PRO A 34 22.47 -21.06 -11.06
C PRO A 34 23.87 -21.44 -10.56
N ALA A 35 24.28 -22.68 -10.83
CA ALA A 35 25.62 -23.15 -10.54
C ALA A 35 26.64 -22.23 -11.21
N ALA A 36 27.29 -21.37 -10.43
CA ALA A 36 28.36 -20.50 -10.88
C ALA A 36 29.58 -21.34 -11.24
N THR A 37 29.57 -21.87 -12.46
CA THR A 37 30.76 -22.42 -13.10
C THR A 37 31.54 -21.20 -13.60
N VAL A 38 32.67 -20.90 -12.95
CA VAL A 38 33.62 -19.88 -13.39
C VAL A 38 34.21 -20.35 -14.71
N ALA A 39 33.61 -19.93 -15.81
CA ALA A 39 34.17 -19.99 -17.14
C ALA A 39 34.21 -18.56 -17.69
N GLU A 40 35.44 -18.12 -17.93
CA GLU A 40 35.83 -16.85 -18.52
C GLU A 40 35.27 -16.78 -19.96
N VAL A 41 34.11 -16.13 -20.14
CA VAL A 41 33.49 -15.95 -21.46
C VAL A 41 33.65 -14.50 -21.91
N LYS A 42 34.45 -14.35 -22.99
CA LYS A 42 34.57 -13.14 -23.81
C LYS A 42 33.19 -12.59 -24.18
N ALA A 43 33.00 -11.31 -23.93
CA ALA A 43 31.81 -10.54 -24.24
C ALA A 43 31.40 -10.67 -25.72
N GLY A 44 30.38 -11.49 -25.98
CA GLY A 44 29.52 -11.42 -27.14
C GLY A 44 28.17 -10.87 -26.71
N LYS A 45 27.72 -9.79 -27.35
CA LYS A 45 26.36 -9.25 -27.19
C LYS A 45 25.35 -10.27 -27.70
N GLU A 46 24.80 -11.11 -26.83
CA GLU A 46 23.58 -11.85 -27.12
C GLU A 46 22.48 -11.42 -26.15
N ALA A 47 21.35 -11.01 -26.73
CA ALA A 47 20.14 -10.62 -26.00
C ALA A 47 19.59 -11.81 -25.18
N PRO A 48 18.93 -11.54 -24.03
CA PRO A 48 18.37 -12.58 -23.18
C PRO A 48 17.39 -13.46 -23.96
N GLN A 49 17.61 -14.77 -23.90
CA GLN A 49 16.82 -15.75 -24.61
C GLN A 49 15.45 -15.95 -23.90
N LEU A 50 14.35 -15.64 -24.61
CA LEU A 50 12.98 -15.92 -24.15
C LEU A 50 12.79 -17.43 -23.85
N PRO A 51 11.93 -17.79 -22.86
CA PRO A 51 11.66 -19.18 -22.50
C PRO A 51 11.15 -19.99 -23.71
N GLU A 52 11.56 -21.26 -23.78
CA GLU A 52 11.35 -22.17 -24.93
C GLU A 52 9.88 -22.32 -25.36
N VAL A 53 8.95 -22.17 -24.41
CA VAL A 53 7.50 -22.15 -24.67
C VAL A 53 7.09 -20.95 -25.53
N ALA A 54 7.64 -19.76 -25.29
CA ALA A 54 7.37 -18.57 -26.11
C ALA A 54 7.87 -18.75 -27.55
N ARG A 55 9.05 -19.38 -27.73
CA ARG A 55 9.60 -19.71 -29.05
C ARG A 55 8.79 -20.76 -29.81
N SER A 56 8.22 -21.74 -29.10
CA SER A 56 7.35 -22.76 -29.74
C SER A 56 6.02 -22.18 -30.21
N VAL A 57 5.50 -21.17 -29.52
CA VAL A 57 4.26 -20.47 -29.89
C VAL A 57 4.53 -19.49 -31.03
N GLU A 58 5.67 -18.82 -31.07
CA GLU A 58 6.07 -17.91 -32.17
C GLU A 58 6.32 -18.65 -33.50
N LYS A 59 6.72 -19.94 -33.44
CA LYS A 59 6.88 -20.81 -34.61
C LYS A 59 5.62 -21.57 -35.03
N ALA A 60 4.61 -21.68 -34.15
CA ALA A 60 3.30 -22.12 -34.60
C ALA A 60 2.77 -21.01 -35.52
N ASN A 61 2.56 -21.32 -36.79
CA ASN A 61 2.03 -20.38 -37.76
C ASN A 61 0.55 -20.10 -37.41
N TRP A 62 0.31 -19.27 -36.39
CA TRP A 62 -1.01 -18.92 -35.89
C TRP A 62 -1.87 -18.28 -36.97
N GLN A 63 -1.25 -17.53 -37.88
CA GLN A 63 -1.90 -17.04 -39.09
C GLN A 63 -2.43 -18.19 -39.95
N SER A 64 -1.71 -19.30 -40.08
CA SER A 64 -2.22 -20.50 -40.77
C SER A 64 -3.29 -21.28 -40.00
N LEU A 65 -3.29 -21.24 -38.66
CA LEU A 65 -4.37 -21.80 -37.83
C LEU A 65 -5.64 -20.95 -37.96
N LEU A 66 -5.52 -19.62 -37.92
CA LEU A 66 -6.62 -18.68 -38.16
C LEU A 66 -7.14 -18.80 -39.60
N ALA A 67 -6.25 -18.92 -40.59
CA ALA A 67 -6.64 -19.04 -42.01
C ALA A 67 -7.24 -20.41 -42.36
N ARG A 68 -6.80 -21.51 -41.72
CA ARG A 68 -7.41 -22.85 -41.92
C ARG A 68 -8.79 -22.96 -41.31
N GLU A 69 -9.08 -22.18 -40.26
CA GLU A 69 -10.38 -22.18 -39.59
C GLU A 69 -11.35 -21.13 -40.10
N ALA A 70 -10.92 -20.15 -40.92
CA ALA A 70 -11.81 -19.17 -41.56
C ALA A 70 -12.91 -19.78 -42.47
N GLY A 71 -12.85 -21.10 -42.74
CA GLY A 71 -13.92 -21.86 -43.40
C GLY A 71 -15.00 -22.43 -42.45
N ASN A 72 -14.79 -22.34 -41.13
CA ASN A 72 -15.78 -22.64 -40.08
C ASN A 72 -16.06 -21.32 -39.35
N GLU A 73 -17.27 -20.77 -39.45
CA GLU A 73 -17.70 -19.53 -38.80
C GLU A 73 -17.82 -19.66 -37.26
N ILE A 74 -16.75 -20.08 -36.59
CA ILE A 74 -16.67 -20.00 -35.14
C ILE A 74 -16.30 -18.55 -34.81
N ALA A 75 -17.16 -17.86 -34.06
CA ALA A 75 -16.90 -16.50 -33.60
C ALA A 75 -15.56 -16.44 -32.85
N PHE A 76 -14.81 -15.35 -33.02
CA PHE A 76 -13.50 -15.20 -32.39
C PHE A 76 -13.58 -15.34 -30.87
N ALA A 77 -14.64 -14.79 -30.26
CA ALA A 77 -14.94 -14.94 -28.84
C ALA A 77 -14.99 -16.43 -28.40
N ASP A 78 -15.66 -17.30 -29.16
CA ASP A 78 -15.71 -18.74 -28.85
C ASP A 78 -14.33 -19.38 -28.92
N LYS A 79 -13.50 -18.93 -29.85
CA LYS A 79 -12.15 -19.44 -30.02
C LYS A 79 -11.28 -19.10 -28.81
N VAL A 80 -11.25 -17.84 -28.37
CA VAL A 80 -10.43 -17.43 -27.21
C VAL A 80 -10.96 -17.97 -25.88
N LEU A 81 -12.27 -18.19 -25.74
CA LEU A 81 -12.88 -18.71 -24.50
C LEU A 81 -12.79 -20.24 -24.34
N ARG A 82 -12.61 -20.99 -25.44
CA ARG A 82 -12.39 -22.45 -25.41
C ARG A 82 -11.00 -22.81 -24.89
N GLU A 83 -10.02 -21.96 -25.12
CA GLU A 83 -8.68 -22.16 -24.61
C GLU A 83 -8.62 -21.91 -23.10
N ASN A 84 -7.58 -22.43 -22.44
CA ASN A 84 -7.32 -22.01 -21.06
C ASN A 84 -6.97 -20.52 -21.01
N GLU A 85 -7.15 -19.91 -19.84
CA GLU A 85 -7.01 -18.46 -19.62
C GLU A 85 -5.70 -17.88 -20.19
N ARG A 86 -4.57 -18.57 -19.95
CA ARG A 86 -3.26 -18.10 -20.42
C ARG A 86 -3.14 -18.14 -21.94
N GLN A 87 -3.62 -19.21 -22.58
CA GLN A 87 -3.56 -19.35 -24.04
C GLN A 87 -4.54 -18.42 -24.75
N GLY A 88 -5.77 -18.30 -24.25
CA GLY A 88 -6.77 -17.37 -24.79
C GLY A 88 -6.32 -15.91 -24.68
N ALA A 89 -5.73 -15.52 -23.55
CA ALA A 89 -5.16 -14.17 -23.38
C ALA A 89 -4.03 -13.87 -24.37
N LEU A 90 -3.13 -14.84 -24.62
CA LEU A 90 -2.04 -14.68 -25.58
C LEU A 90 -2.56 -14.61 -27.02
N MET A 91 -3.54 -15.44 -27.37
CA MET A 91 -4.18 -15.40 -28.68
C MET A 91 -4.87 -14.06 -28.94
N LEU A 92 -5.55 -13.53 -27.92
CA LEU A 92 -6.14 -12.20 -27.99
C LEU A 92 -5.07 -11.14 -28.22
N GLU A 93 -4.00 -11.13 -27.43
CA GLU A 93 -2.94 -10.14 -27.55
C GLU A 93 -2.29 -10.13 -28.94
N VAL A 94 -2.03 -11.31 -29.51
CA VAL A 94 -1.49 -11.42 -30.88
C VAL A 94 -2.49 -10.87 -31.89
N ALA A 95 -3.77 -11.19 -31.75
CA ALA A 95 -4.81 -10.79 -32.69
C ALA A 95 -5.11 -9.27 -32.64
N LEU A 96 -5.09 -8.66 -31.45
CA LEU A 96 -5.34 -7.22 -31.26
C LEU A 96 -4.41 -6.35 -32.11
N ARG A 97 -3.15 -6.76 -32.31
CA ARG A 97 -2.16 -6.03 -33.11
C ARG A 97 -2.56 -5.94 -34.59
N ASP A 98 -3.24 -6.96 -35.11
CA ASP A 98 -3.59 -7.09 -36.53
C ASP A 98 -5.01 -6.60 -36.84
N PHE A 99 -5.87 -6.45 -35.83
CA PHE A 99 -7.25 -6.02 -36.03
C PHE A 99 -7.35 -4.54 -36.42
N SER A 100 -8.19 -4.24 -37.40
CA SER A 100 -8.64 -2.89 -37.71
C SER A 100 -9.66 -2.39 -36.68
N GLY A 101 -9.92 -1.07 -36.64
CA GLY A 101 -10.94 -0.48 -35.77
C GLY A 101 -12.30 -1.20 -35.82
N PRO A 102 -12.89 -1.41 -37.02
CA PRO A 102 -14.16 -2.14 -37.13
C PRO A 102 -14.11 -3.59 -36.63
N GLN A 103 -12.97 -4.27 -36.78
CA GLN A 103 -12.80 -5.63 -36.25
C GLN A 103 -12.71 -5.63 -34.71
N LEU A 104 -12.04 -4.63 -34.12
CA LEU A 104 -11.99 -4.47 -32.67
C LEU A 104 -13.40 -4.24 -32.10
N GLU A 105 -14.19 -3.35 -32.72
CA GLU A 105 -15.58 -3.11 -32.33
C GLU A 105 -16.44 -4.38 -32.44
N GLN A 106 -16.31 -5.11 -33.55
CA GLN A 106 -17.02 -6.37 -33.76
C GLN A 106 -16.65 -7.39 -32.67
N HIS A 107 -15.37 -7.61 -32.40
CA HIS A 107 -14.93 -8.58 -31.41
C HIS A 107 -15.26 -8.16 -29.98
N PHE A 108 -15.25 -6.86 -29.69
CA PHE A 108 -15.76 -6.32 -28.44
C PHE A 108 -17.24 -6.68 -28.25
N ALA A 109 -18.08 -6.42 -29.27
CA ALA A 109 -19.50 -6.78 -29.24
C ALA A 109 -19.72 -8.30 -29.12
N GLU A 110 -18.94 -9.12 -29.82
CA GLU A 110 -18.99 -10.59 -29.72
C GLU A 110 -18.68 -11.09 -28.31
N LEU A 111 -17.72 -10.47 -27.61
CA LEU A 111 -17.34 -10.81 -26.24
C LEU A 111 -18.40 -10.35 -25.23
N MET A 112 -18.93 -9.13 -25.39
CA MET A 112 -20.00 -8.59 -24.54
C MET A 112 -21.33 -9.32 -24.70
N ALA A 113 -21.58 -9.95 -25.86
CA ALA A 113 -22.77 -10.76 -26.09
C ALA A 113 -22.71 -12.13 -25.39
N ARG A 114 -21.57 -12.51 -24.81
CA ARG A 114 -21.44 -13.74 -24.02
C ARG A 114 -21.92 -13.50 -22.60
N ASP A 115 -22.18 -14.62 -21.93
CA ASP A 115 -22.64 -14.59 -20.55
C ASP A 115 -21.68 -13.74 -19.71
N LEU A 116 -22.19 -12.61 -19.19
CA LEU A 116 -21.41 -11.66 -18.38
C LEU A 116 -20.94 -12.29 -17.07
N ASP A 117 -21.53 -13.44 -16.68
CA ASP A 117 -21.06 -14.25 -15.57
C ASP A 117 -19.72 -14.98 -15.90
N ASP A 118 -19.31 -15.09 -17.18
CA ASP A 118 -17.96 -15.52 -17.53
C ASP A 118 -16.97 -14.35 -17.38
N HIS A 119 -16.36 -14.27 -16.19
CA HIS A 119 -15.29 -13.33 -15.86
C HIS A 119 -14.16 -13.26 -16.92
N ARG A 120 -13.92 -14.34 -17.69
CA ARG A 120 -12.92 -14.34 -18.77
C ARG A 120 -13.39 -13.53 -19.98
N ALA A 121 -14.67 -13.65 -20.34
CA ALA A 121 -15.25 -12.87 -21.43
C ALA A 121 -15.18 -11.37 -21.13
N LEU A 122 -15.53 -10.97 -19.91
CA LEU A 122 -15.40 -9.59 -19.45
C LEU A 122 -13.94 -9.12 -19.43
N GLY A 123 -13.01 -9.96 -18.95
CA GLY A 123 -11.58 -9.64 -18.97
C GLY A 123 -11.01 -9.46 -20.38
N TYR A 124 -11.44 -10.28 -21.34
CA TYR A 124 -11.07 -10.13 -22.75
C TYR A 124 -11.72 -8.90 -23.39
N ALA A 125 -13.00 -8.64 -23.11
CA ALA A 125 -13.69 -7.45 -23.57
C ALA A 125 -12.98 -6.18 -23.07
N GLY A 126 -12.54 -6.17 -21.81
CA GLY A 126 -11.70 -5.11 -21.26
C GLY A 126 -10.41 -4.89 -22.03
N ARG A 127 -9.68 -5.95 -22.40
CA ARG A 127 -8.46 -5.81 -23.22
C ARG A 127 -8.74 -5.27 -24.62
N VAL A 128 -9.83 -5.71 -25.26
CA VAL A 128 -10.23 -5.16 -26.58
C VAL A 128 -10.60 -3.69 -26.44
N LEU A 129 -11.35 -3.33 -25.41
CA LEU A 129 -11.75 -1.95 -25.15
C LEU A 129 -10.55 -1.06 -24.81
N GLN A 130 -9.55 -1.58 -24.08
CA GLN A 130 -8.28 -0.91 -23.83
C GLN A 130 -7.56 -0.60 -25.15
N GLU A 131 -7.46 -1.58 -26.06
CA GLU A 131 -6.86 -1.38 -27.39
C GLU A 131 -7.64 -0.36 -28.23
N ILE A 132 -8.98 -0.40 -28.18
CA ILE A 132 -9.83 0.60 -28.84
C ILE A 132 -9.53 1.99 -28.27
N ALA A 133 -9.54 2.16 -26.96
CA ALA A 133 -9.29 3.44 -26.31
C ALA A 133 -7.87 3.97 -26.57
N GLN A 134 -6.88 3.08 -26.72
CA GLN A 134 -5.52 3.47 -27.09
C GLN A 134 -5.42 4.00 -28.53
N ARG A 135 -6.23 3.48 -29.46
CA ARG A 135 -6.22 3.93 -30.86
C ARG A 135 -7.17 5.08 -31.14
N SER A 136 -8.29 5.10 -30.43
CA SER A 136 -9.38 6.06 -30.59
C SER A 136 -10.10 6.24 -29.24
N PRO A 137 -9.59 7.15 -28.38
CA PRO A 137 -10.20 7.40 -27.07
C PRO A 137 -11.70 7.72 -27.13
N ASP A 138 -12.10 8.56 -28.09
CA ASP A 138 -13.50 8.94 -28.30
C ASP A 138 -14.42 7.74 -28.53
N LEU A 139 -13.96 6.77 -29.34
CA LEU A 139 -14.72 5.54 -29.60
C LEU A 139 -14.80 4.67 -28.34
N GLY A 140 -13.70 4.57 -27.57
CA GLY A 140 -13.70 3.87 -26.28
C GLY A 140 -14.73 4.43 -25.31
N VAL A 141 -14.80 5.76 -25.18
CA VAL A 141 -15.79 6.46 -24.35
C VAL A 141 -17.21 6.29 -24.87
N ALA A 142 -17.41 6.33 -26.19
CA ALA A 142 -18.71 6.12 -26.80
C ALA A 142 -19.25 4.69 -26.53
N LEU A 143 -18.40 3.68 -26.68
CA LEU A 143 -18.74 2.29 -26.34
C LEU A 143 -19.07 2.14 -24.86
N LEU A 144 -18.25 2.71 -23.97
CA LEU A 144 -18.48 2.70 -22.52
C LEU A 144 -19.81 3.36 -22.12
N SER A 145 -20.19 4.43 -22.83
CA SER A 145 -21.44 5.16 -22.60
C SER A 145 -22.68 4.36 -23.02
N ALA A 146 -22.54 3.43 -23.97
CA ALA A 146 -23.62 2.56 -24.43
C ALA A 146 -23.90 1.36 -23.51
N MET A 147 -23.03 1.11 -22.52
CA MET A 147 -23.14 -0.02 -21.59
C MET A 147 -24.11 0.25 -20.43
N THR A 148 -24.55 -0.83 -19.79
CA THR A 148 -25.26 -0.74 -18.50
C THR A 148 -24.33 -0.18 -17.41
N PRO A 149 -24.86 0.38 -16.30
CA PRO A 149 -24.03 0.90 -15.22
C PRO A 149 -23.04 -0.11 -14.63
N ALA A 150 -23.43 -1.38 -14.51
CA ALA A 150 -22.59 -2.43 -13.96
C ALA A 150 -21.40 -2.78 -14.89
N GLU A 151 -21.67 -2.97 -16.18
CA GLU A 151 -20.64 -3.20 -17.20
C GLU A 151 -19.69 -1.98 -17.31
N ARG A 152 -20.24 -0.77 -17.26
CA ARG A 152 -19.48 0.47 -17.28
C ARG A 152 -18.50 0.53 -16.11
N ALA A 153 -18.96 0.27 -14.89
CA ALA A 153 -18.09 0.27 -13.71
C ALA A 153 -16.98 -0.79 -13.82
N ALA A 154 -17.26 -1.95 -14.44
CA ALA A 154 -16.27 -2.99 -14.64
C ALA A 154 -15.24 -2.68 -15.73
N LEU A 155 -15.63 -1.97 -16.80
CA LEU A 155 -14.82 -1.75 -18.00
C LEU A 155 -14.19 -0.36 -18.11
N VAL A 156 -14.65 0.62 -17.32
CA VAL A 156 -14.04 1.97 -17.26
C VAL A 156 -12.53 1.95 -16.99
N PRO A 157 -11.96 1.06 -16.15
CA PRO A 157 -10.51 1.04 -15.93
C PRO A 157 -9.72 0.68 -17.20
N SER A 158 -10.33 -0.10 -18.10
CA SER A 158 -9.71 -0.48 -19.37
C SER A 158 -9.64 0.70 -20.34
N VAL A 159 -10.70 1.52 -20.38
CA VAL A 159 -10.71 2.78 -21.18
C VAL A 159 -9.68 3.76 -20.65
N ALA A 160 -9.65 3.98 -19.32
CA ALA A 160 -8.69 4.87 -18.69
C ALA A 160 -7.25 4.47 -19.03
N ARG A 161 -6.89 3.20 -18.82
CA ARG A 161 -5.56 2.67 -19.16
C ARG A 161 -5.23 2.82 -20.65
N GLY A 162 -6.16 2.45 -21.52
CA GLY A 162 -5.99 2.56 -22.97
C GLY A 162 -5.72 3.98 -23.41
N TRP A 163 -6.56 4.91 -22.95
CA TRP A 163 -6.42 6.33 -23.24
C TRP A 163 -5.12 6.88 -22.66
N THR A 164 -4.75 6.57 -21.42
CA THR A 164 -3.49 7.04 -20.84
C THR A 164 -2.28 6.63 -21.68
N MET A 165 -2.26 5.43 -22.27
CA MET A 165 -1.16 5.04 -23.16
C MET A 165 -1.07 5.88 -24.44
N ALA A 166 -2.17 6.50 -24.89
CA ALA A 166 -2.25 7.27 -26.13
C ALA A 166 -2.11 8.78 -25.92
N ASP A 167 -2.79 9.28 -24.89
CA ASP A 167 -2.87 10.69 -24.50
C ASP A 167 -3.13 10.77 -22.99
N PRO A 168 -2.06 10.75 -22.16
CA PRO A 168 -2.20 10.85 -20.71
C PRO A 168 -2.97 12.10 -20.27
N GLN A 169 -2.70 13.26 -20.89
CA GLN A 169 -3.34 14.52 -20.51
C GLN A 169 -4.84 14.47 -20.75
N GLY A 170 -5.27 13.99 -21.92
CA GLY A 170 -6.69 13.79 -22.23
C GLY A 170 -7.35 12.78 -21.29
N ALA A 171 -6.67 11.68 -20.96
CA ALA A 171 -7.18 10.67 -20.04
C ALA A 171 -7.45 11.24 -18.64
N PHE A 172 -6.51 12.01 -18.06
CA PHE A 172 -6.70 12.63 -16.75
C PHE A 172 -7.79 13.70 -16.77
N ALA A 173 -7.84 14.55 -17.81
CA ALA A 173 -8.93 15.53 -17.97
C ALA A 173 -10.31 14.86 -18.11
N TRP A 174 -10.37 13.70 -18.77
CA TRP A 174 -11.58 12.91 -18.84
C TRP A 174 -11.95 12.27 -17.50
N ILE A 175 -11.01 11.68 -16.75
CA ILE A 175 -11.27 11.14 -15.41
C ILE A 175 -11.80 12.24 -14.47
N GLU A 176 -11.24 13.45 -14.55
CA GLU A 176 -11.68 14.61 -13.79
C GLU A 176 -13.13 14.98 -14.10
N SER A 177 -13.50 15.06 -15.39
CA SER A 177 -14.81 15.56 -15.82
C SER A 177 -15.91 14.49 -15.88
N ALA A 178 -15.58 13.23 -16.15
CA ALA A 178 -16.56 12.16 -16.36
C ALA A 178 -17.36 11.84 -15.10
N TRP A 179 -16.77 12.03 -13.91
CA TRP A 179 -17.38 11.68 -12.62
C TRP A 179 -17.84 12.88 -11.81
N VAL A 180 -18.16 13.97 -12.50
CA VAL A 180 -18.79 15.16 -11.91
C VAL A 180 -20.22 15.28 -12.42
N ALA A 181 -21.18 15.36 -11.51
CA ALA A 181 -22.58 15.60 -11.77
C ALA A 181 -22.80 17.06 -12.23
N PRO A 182 -23.92 17.39 -12.90
CA PRO A 182 -24.17 18.74 -13.41
C PRO A 182 -24.20 19.86 -12.35
N ASP A 183 -24.40 19.50 -11.09
CA ASP A 183 -24.36 20.42 -9.95
C ASP A 183 -22.94 20.63 -9.39
N GLY A 184 -21.93 19.99 -9.96
CA GLY A 184 -20.53 20.02 -9.51
C GLY A 184 -20.20 18.99 -8.43
N GLY A 185 -21.16 18.18 -7.98
CA GLY A 185 -20.91 17.07 -7.05
C GLY A 185 -20.22 15.89 -7.73
N TYR A 186 -19.53 15.04 -6.97
CA TYR A 186 -18.97 13.80 -7.51
C TYR A 186 -20.06 12.73 -7.68
N ILE A 187 -20.07 12.05 -8.82
CA ILE A 187 -20.92 10.88 -9.07
C ILE A 187 -20.44 9.70 -8.22
N ASP A 188 -19.13 9.42 -8.28
CA ASP A 188 -18.47 8.40 -7.48
C ASP A 188 -16.98 8.79 -7.29
N ARG A 189 -16.65 9.37 -6.14
CA ARG A 189 -15.28 9.81 -5.83
C ARG A 189 -14.32 8.63 -5.65
N GLY A 190 -14.81 7.50 -5.14
CA GLY A 190 -13.98 6.31 -4.91
C GLY A 190 -13.50 5.71 -6.24
N LEU A 191 -14.43 5.56 -7.19
CA LEU A 191 -14.09 5.12 -8.54
C LEU A 191 -13.16 6.11 -9.25
N GLN A 192 -13.40 7.41 -9.13
CA GLN A 192 -12.52 8.42 -9.72
C GLN A 192 -11.08 8.31 -9.21
N ASN A 193 -10.89 8.19 -7.90
CA ASN A 193 -9.58 8.03 -7.28
C ASN A 193 -8.87 6.73 -7.76
N ASP A 194 -9.59 5.60 -7.85
CA ASP A 194 -9.05 4.35 -8.41
C ASP A 194 -8.58 4.52 -9.86
N LEU A 195 -9.34 5.24 -10.69
CA LEU A 195 -8.95 5.52 -12.08
C LEU A 195 -7.72 6.41 -12.17
N TYR A 196 -7.60 7.43 -11.32
CA TYR A 196 -6.38 8.24 -11.21
C TYR A 196 -5.17 7.39 -10.86
N GLY A 197 -5.29 6.49 -9.87
CA GLY A 197 -4.21 5.57 -9.48
C GLY A 197 -3.76 4.66 -10.61
N ARG A 198 -4.70 4.08 -11.35
CA ARG A 198 -4.40 3.20 -12.50
C ARG A 198 -3.77 3.95 -13.66
N ALA A 199 -4.30 5.13 -14.00
CA ALA A 199 -3.72 5.98 -15.04
C ALA A 199 -2.31 6.42 -14.64
N MET A 200 -2.09 6.79 -13.38
CA MET A 200 -0.77 7.15 -12.87
C MET A 200 0.22 5.98 -12.96
N ASP A 201 -0.16 4.76 -12.57
CA ASP A 201 0.73 3.59 -12.71
C ASP A 201 1.10 3.29 -14.17
N VAL A 202 0.19 3.51 -15.12
CA VAL A 202 0.51 3.41 -16.56
C VAL A 202 1.52 4.48 -16.97
N LEU A 203 1.28 5.73 -16.56
CA LEU A 203 2.13 6.87 -16.88
C LEU A 203 3.56 6.68 -16.36
N VAL A 204 3.72 6.42 -15.07
CA VAL A 204 5.05 6.28 -14.46
C VAL A 204 5.66 4.90 -14.68
N GLY A 205 4.84 3.92 -15.03
CA GLY A 205 5.24 2.53 -15.07
C GLY A 205 5.52 1.96 -16.44
N GLU A 206 4.62 2.23 -17.40
CA GLU A 206 4.74 1.78 -18.79
C GLU A 206 5.38 2.87 -19.66
N LEU A 207 4.93 4.13 -19.50
CA LEU A 207 5.44 5.26 -20.29
C LEU A 207 6.73 5.87 -19.71
N ARG A 208 6.96 5.70 -18.39
CA ARG A 208 8.10 6.28 -17.65
C ARG A 208 8.16 7.82 -17.77
N ASP A 209 7.00 8.46 -17.88
CA ASP A 209 6.89 9.92 -18.04
C ASP A 209 6.63 10.60 -16.69
N TYR A 210 7.72 10.86 -15.97
CA TYR A 210 7.68 11.46 -14.63
C TYR A 210 7.44 12.98 -14.66
N GLU A 211 7.80 13.65 -15.76
CA GLU A 211 7.52 15.09 -15.94
C GLU A 211 6.01 15.31 -16.05
N GLN A 212 5.34 14.56 -16.91
CA GLN A 212 3.88 14.64 -17.04
C GLN A 212 3.17 14.20 -15.76
N ALA A 213 3.71 13.23 -15.02
CA ALA A 213 3.18 12.86 -13.72
C ALA A 213 3.24 14.03 -12.72
N ALA A 214 4.34 14.79 -12.72
CA ALA A 214 4.48 15.99 -11.89
C ALA A 214 3.46 17.07 -12.27
N GLU A 215 3.22 17.29 -13.57
CA GLU A 215 2.22 18.24 -14.06
C GLU A 215 0.80 17.86 -13.62
N VAL A 216 0.43 16.58 -13.73
CA VAL A 216 -0.86 16.07 -13.25
C VAL A 216 -1.02 16.33 -11.75
N LEU A 217 -0.01 15.97 -10.94
CA LEU A 217 -0.04 16.19 -9.49
C LEU A 217 -0.07 17.66 -9.09
N ALA A 218 0.56 18.53 -9.87
CA ALA A 218 0.49 19.98 -9.67
C ALA A 218 -0.93 20.53 -9.90
N GLY A 219 -1.69 19.91 -10.82
CA GLY A 219 -3.07 20.29 -11.14
C GLY A 219 -4.14 19.76 -10.18
N LEU A 220 -3.84 18.75 -9.35
CA LEU A 220 -4.83 18.15 -8.44
C LEU A 220 -5.23 19.10 -7.30
N ALA A 221 -6.53 19.35 -7.18
CA ALA A 221 -7.12 20.14 -6.11
C ALA A 221 -7.32 19.35 -4.80
N ASP A 222 -7.47 18.02 -4.89
CA ASP A 222 -7.66 17.13 -3.75
C ASP A 222 -6.31 16.79 -3.10
N PRO A 223 -6.00 17.29 -1.89
CA PRO A 223 -4.71 17.06 -1.25
C PRO A 223 -4.48 15.60 -0.88
N ASP A 224 -5.54 14.85 -0.54
CA ASP A 224 -5.41 13.46 -0.10
C ASP A 224 -5.05 12.56 -1.30
N LEU A 225 -5.77 12.72 -2.41
CA LEU A 225 -5.47 12.03 -3.67
C LEU A 225 -4.07 12.42 -4.19
N LYS A 226 -3.70 13.70 -4.09
CA LYS A 226 -2.37 14.16 -4.48
C LYS A 226 -1.28 13.47 -3.68
N ALA A 227 -1.44 13.34 -2.36
CA ALA A 227 -0.49 12.66 -1.50
C ALA A 227 -0.36 11.17 -1.88
N GLU A 228 -1.49 10.47 -2.04
CA GLU A 228 -1.53 9.05 -2.43
C GLU A 228 -0.80 8.80 -3.77
N LEU A 229 -1.08 9.61 -4.79
CA LEU A 229 -0.44 9.47 -6.09
C LEU A 229 1.04 9.85 -6.05
N THR A 230 1.43 10.84 -5.24
CA THR A 230 2.85 11.21 -5.07
C THR A 230 3.65 10.04 -4.48
N GLU A 231 3.09 9.36 -3.47
CA GLU A 231 3.66 8.15 -2.87
C GLU A 231 3.76 7.00 -3.89
N LEU A 232 2.72 6.78 -4.71
CA LEU A 232 2.75 5.80 -5.78
C LEU A 232 3.89 6.06 -6.77
N VAL A 233 4.05 7.31 -7.23
CA VAL A 233 5.14 7.69 -8.15
C VAL A 233 6.50 7.48 -7.50
N ALA A 234 6.67 7.91 -6.25
CA ALA A 234 7.91 7.74 -5.50
C ALA A 234 8.32 6.26 -5.41
N HIS A 235 7.43 5.37 -4.98
CA HIS A 235 7.71 3.93 -4.95
C HIS A 235 8.04 3.37 -6.33
N ARG A 236 7.41 3.87 -7.40
CA ARG A 236 7.71 3.43 -8.76
C ARG A 236 9.11 3.82 -9.20
N ILE A 237 9.55 5.04 -8.88
CA ILE A 237 10.91 5.53 -9.16
C ILE A 237 11.93 4.66 -8.42
N VAL A 238 11.71 4.42 -7.13
CA VAL A 238 12.60 3.66 -6.24
C VAL A 238 12.68 2.17 -6.58
N ARG A 239 11.64 1.61 -7.21
CA ARG A 239 11.62 0.19 -7.60
C ARG A 239 12.76 -0.20 -8.54
N ASP A 240 13.25 0.72 -9.38
CA ASP A 240 14.37 0.47 -10.29
C ASP A 240 15.74 0.56 -9.61
N GLY A 241 15.77 0.85 -8.30
CA GLY A 241 16.96 0.95 -7.46
C GLY A 241 17.02 2.30 -6.75
N PRO A 242 17.40 2.34 -5.47
CA PRO A 242 17.44 3.59 -4.70
C PRO A 242 18.51 4.56 -5.21
N GLU A 243 19.65 4.07 -5.71
CA GLU A 243 20.69 4.91 -6.31
C GLU A 243 20.19 5.56 -7.61
N ASN A 244 19.57 4.76 -8.49
CA ASN A 244 18.96 5.25 -9.73
C ASN A 244 17.83 6.26 -9.47
N ALA A 245 17.13 6.12 -8.34
CA ALA A 245 16.08 7.04 -7.92
C ALA A 245 16.65 8.41 -7.57
N LEU A 246 17.77 8.46 -6.84
CA LEU A 246 18.44 9.72 -6.50
C LEU A 246 19.02 10.42 -7.73
N ASP A 247 19.64 9.67 -8.65
CA ASP A 247 20.11 10.22 -9.93
C ASP A 247 18.95 10.85 -10.72
N ARG A 248 17.82 10.14 -10.81
CA ARG A 248 16.62 10.64 -11.48
C ARG A 248 16.01 11.84 -10.75
N LEU A 249 16.05 11.87 -9.42
CA LEU A 249 15.54 13.00 -8.66
C LEU A 249 16.32 14.29 -8.97
N ALA A 250 17.65 14.17 -9.14
CA ALA A 250 18.49 15.31 -9.54
C ALA A 250 18.20 15.81 -10.97
N GLU A 251 17.60 14.98 -11.83
CA GLU A 251 17.18 15.36 -13.19
C GLU A 251 15.80 16.04 -13.21
N LEU A 252 14.95 15.80 -12.20
CA LEU A 252 13.60 16.36 -12.14
C LEU A 252 13.62 17.77 -11.52
N GLU A 253 13.45 18.80 -12.35
CA GLU A 253 13.52 20.21 -11.89
C GLU A 253 12.32 20.69 -11.05
N THR A 254 11.25 19.88 -10.94
CA THR A 254 9.95 20.34 -10.39
C THR A 254 9.87 20.34 -8.87
N GLY A 255 10.73 19.58 -8.18
CA GLY A 255 10.71 19.43 -6.72
C GLY A 255 9.47 18.72 -6.16
N VAL A 256 8.53 18.29 -7.01
CA VAL A 256 7.21 17.77 -6.59
C VAL A 256 7.34 16.46 -5.81
N PHE A 257 8.36 15.67 -6.13
CA PHE A 257 8.53 14.32 -5.61
C PHE A 257 9.60 14.21 -4.53
N ASP A 258 10.41 15.24 -4.30
CA ASP A 258 11.67 15.17 -3.56
C ASP A 258 11.50 14.45 -2.23
N VAL A 259 10.62 14.95 -1.37
CA VAL A 259 10.41 14.38 -0.04
C VAL A 259 9.90 12.94 -0.12
N SER A 260 8.92 12.64 -0.99
CA SER A 260 8.33 11.30 -1.10
C SER A 260 9.31 10.28 -1.69
N VAL A 261 10.13 10.67 -2.67
CA VAL A 261 11.18 9.81 -3.24
C VAL A 261 12.26 9.56 -2.19
N MET A 262 12.69 10.58 -1.45
CA MET A 262 13.66 10.45 -0.36
C MET A 262 13.14 9.51 0.74
N ASP A 263 11.87 9.65 1.14
CA ASP A 263 11.21 8.73 2.08
C ASP A 263 11.17 7.28 1.56
N ALA A 264 10.81 7.08 0.29
CA ALA A 264 10.76 5.75 -0.31
C ALA A 264 12.16 5.11 -0.46
N VAL A 265 13.20 5.91 -0.75
CA VAL A 265 14.60 5.46 -0.77
C VAL A 265 15.02 5.01 0.62
N ALA A 266 14.75 5.82 1.64
CA ALA A 266 15.04 5.50 3.04
C ALA A 266 14.40 4.17 3.46
N GLU A 267 13.11 3.97 3.15
CA GLU A 267 12.40 2.73 3.46
C GLU A 267 13.02 1.52 2.75
N GLN A 268 13.33 1.65 1.45
CA GLN A 268 13.89 0.53 0.67
C GLN A 268 15.30 0.15 1.14
N TRP A 269 16.14 1.14 1.52
CA TRP A 269 17.44 0.86 2.11
C TRP A 269 17.30 0.26 3.50
N ALA A 270 16.42 0.77 4.36
CA ALA A 270 16.25 0.26 5.72
C ALA A 270 15.79 -1.21 5.74
N ALA A 271 15.04 -1.64 4.74
CA ALA A 271 14.66 -3.04 4.56
C ALA A 271 15.85 -3.98 4.26
N ARG A 272 17.00 -3.46 3.81
CA ARG A 272 18.21 -4.21 3.44
C ARG A 272 19.38 -3.98 4.41
N ASP A 273 19.57 -2.73 4.83
CA ASP A 273 20.66 -2.22 5.65
C ASP A 273 20.10 -1.08 6.51
N GLY A 274 19.58 -1.42 7.69
CA GLY A 274 18.97 -0.48 8.63
C GLY A 274 19.95 0.59 9.09
N GLU A 275 21.18 0.19 9.46
CA GLU A 275 22.25 1.08 9.90
C GLU A 275 22.66 2.08 8.80
N GLY A 276 22.93 1.57 7.59
CA GLY A 276 23.30 2.42 6.45
C GLY A 276 22.19 3.40 6.09
N ALA A 277 20.93 2.96 6.10
CA ALA A 277 19.79 3.83 5.87
C ALA A 277 19.65 4.92 6.95
N ALA A 278 19.85 4.57 8.22
CA ALA A 278 19.83 5.53 9.32
C ALA A 278 20.92 6.59 9.18
N GLN A 279 22.16 6.20 8.85
CA GLN A 279 23.26 7.14 8.60
C GLN A 279 22.95 8.07 7.42
N TRP A 280 22.36 7.54 6.34
CA TRP A 280 21.97 8.35 5.20
C TRP A 280 20.85 9.34 5.55
N VAL A 281 19.82 8.92 6.29
CA VAL A 281 18.74 9.80 6.74
C VAL A 281 19.27 10.91 7.64
N LEU A 282 20.24 10.64 8.53
CA LEU A 282 20.89 11.67 9.33
C LEU A 282 21.66 12.69 8.47
N ALA A 283 22.32 12.23 7.39
CA ALA A 283 23.06 13.10 6.49
C ALA A 283 22.16 13.99 5.61
N ASN A 284 20.90 13.58 5.42
CA ASN A 284 19.90 14.27 4.59
C ASN A 284 18.67 14.65 5.44
N GLU A 285 18.86 14.94 6.72
CA GLU A 285 17.73 15.08 7.66
C GLU A 285 16.73 16.13 7.16
N GLN A 286 17.19 17.27 6.64
CA GLN A 286 16.34 18.41 6.28
C GLN A 286 15.37 18.08 5.13
N GLU A 287 15.75 17.16 4.25
CA GLU A 287 14.96 16.73 3.10
C GLU A 287 13.94 15.63 3.46
N MET A 288 14.08 15.01 4.64
CA MET A 288 13.27 13.87 5.06
C MET A 288 11.96 14.30 5.75
N SER A 289 10.89 13.55 5.49
CA SER A 289 9.65 13.74 6.23
C SER A 289 9.66 13.02 7.59
N LEU A 290 8.66 13.33 8.43
CA LEU A 290 8.40 12.56 9.65
C LEU A 290 8.02 11.10 9.35
N ALA A 291 7.44 10.80 8.18
CA ALA A 291 7.10 9.43 7.79
C ALA A 291 8.37 8.64 7.42
N GLY A 292 9.27 9.22 6.62
CA GLY A 292 10.53 8.58 6.25
C GLY A 292 11.38 8.25 7.47
N VAL A 293 11.57 9.20 8.39
CA VAL A 293 12.32 9.00 9.64
C VAL A 293 11.68 7.93 10.53
N ARG A 294 10.34 7.89 10.65
CA ARG A 294 9.64 6.82 11.38
C ARG A 294 9.82 5.45 10.75
N SER A 295 9.89 5.35 9.43
CA SER A 295 10.13 4.07 8.74
C SER A 295 11.47 3.47 9.16
N ILE A 296 12.52 4.29 9.25
CA ILE A 296 13.85 3.88 9.75
C ILE A 296 13.73 3.34 11.18
N ALA A 297 13.09 4.10 12.07
CA ALA A 297 12.91 3.69 13.47
C ALA A 297 12.19 2.34 13.60
N LYS A 298 11.16 2.11 12.78
CA LYS A 298 10.45 0.83 12.71
C LYS A 298 11.37 -0.31 12.26
N HIS A 299 12.19 -0.11 11.23
CA HIS A 299 13.12 -1.12 10.75
C HIS A 299 14.20 -1.47 11.79
N LEU A 300 14.83 -0.47 12.39
CA LEU A 300 15.84 -0.67 13.45
C LEU A 300 15.23 -1.39 14.68
N THR A 301 14.02 -1.00 15.09
CA THR A 301 13.31 -1.63 16.22
C THR A 301 13.02 -3.11 15.95
N LEU A 302 12.62 -3.46 14.73
CA LEU A 302 12.32 -4.84 14.35
C LEU A 302 13.59 -5.68 14.09
N GLY A 303 14.71 -5.04 13.76
CA GLY A 303 16.03 -5.66 13.59
C GLY A 303 16.74 -6.02 14.89
N ALA A 304 16.23 -5.55 16.05
CA ALA A 304 16.85 -5.67 17.38
C ALA A 304 18.20 -4.91 17.52
N GLU A 305 18.31 -3.78 16.83
CA GLU A 305 19.47 -2.90 16.78
C GLU A 305 19.25 -1.70 17.74
N ASP A 306 19.19 -1.99 19.05
CA ASP A 306 18.84 -0.97 20.07
C ASP A 306 19.92 0.15 20.18
N GLU A 307 21.21 -0.17 19.96
CA GLU A 307 22.29 0.83 20.01
C GLU A 307 22.21 1.79 18.82
N GLU A 308 22.00 1.24 17.63
CA GLU A 308 21.83 1.97 16.38
C GLU A 308 20.57 2.84 16.42
N LEU A 309 19.47 2.33 17.00
CA LEU A 309 18.24 3.09 17.19
C LEU A 309 18.42 4.29 18.12
N HIS A 310 19.16 4.12 19.23
CA HIS A 310 19.50 5.23 20.11
C HIS A 310 20.40 6.26 19.41
N GLY A 311 21.44 5.80 18.71
CA GLY A 311 22.32 6.67 17.92
C GLY A 311 21.57 7.44 16.84
N PHE A 312 20.62 6.81 16.16
CA PHE A 312 19.74 7.45 15.17
C PHE A 312 18.87 8.52 15.81
N HIS A 313 18.19 8.21 16.92
CA HIS A 313 17.35 9.18 17.63
C HIS A 313 18.16 10.38 18.15
N GLU A 314 19.34 10.15 18.76
CA GLU A 314 20.19 11.22 19.28
C GLU A 314 20.85 12.05 18.17
N GLY A 315 21.08 11.46 16.99
CA GLY A 315 21.67 12.12 15.84
C GLY A 315 20.75 13.13 15.14
N LEU A 316 19.42 12.99 15.30
CA LEU A 316 18.44 13.90 14.69
C LEU A 316 18.50 15.28 15.36
N GLY A 317 18.69 16.32 14.55
CA GLY A 317 18.76 17.71 14.97
C GLY A 317 17.40 18.37 15.22
N GLU A 318 16.35 17.94 14.52
CA GLU A 318 15.00 18.48 14.66
C GLU A 318 14.20 17.76 15.76
N PRO A 319 13.73 18.48 16.81
CA PRO A 319 12.95 17.87 17.90
C PRO A 319 11.71 17.12 17.42
N GLY A 320 11.01 17.64 16.41
CA GLY A 320 9.82 16.97 15.86
C GLY A 320 10.12 15.61 15.23
N LYS A 321 11.28 15.42 14.60
CA LYS A 321 11.73 14.14 14.04
C LYS A 321 12.11 13.16 15.15
N ARG A 322 12.81 13.63 16.19
CA ARG A 322 13.10 12.84 17.40
C ARG A 322 11.85 12.32 18.08
N ASP A 323 10.90 13.22 18.33
CA ASP A 323 9.60 12.89 18.92
C ASP A 323 8.84 11.85 18.08
N SER A 324 8.94 11.94 16.75
CA SER A 324 8.36 10.97 15.82
C SER A 324 8.97 9.58 15.94
N VAL A 325 10.32 9.49 15.99
CA VAL A 325 11.05 8.23 16.24
C VAL A 325 10.63 7.65 17.59
N ALA A 326 10.71 8.45 18.65
CA ALA A 326 10.41 8.00 20.00
C ALA A 326 8.95 7.51 20.15
N SER A 327 8.00 8.18 19.49
CA SER A 327 6.61 7.75 19.41
C SER A 327 6.45 6.37 18.75
N GLU A 328 7.09 6.16 17.59
CA GLU A 328 6.99 4.88 16.86
C GLU A 328 7.64 3.74 17.64
N VAL A 329 8.81 3.97 18.25
CA VAL A 329 9.48 2.96 19.09
C VAL A 329 8.66 2.63 20.33
N SER A 330 8.11 3.65 20.99
CA SER A 330 7.20 3.50 22.12
C SER A 330 6.04 2.57 21.74
N ARG A 331 5.35 2.85 20.63
CA ARG A 331 4.24 2.02 20.13
C ARG A 331 4.65 0.57 19.87
N LEU A 332 5.74 0.35 19.13
CA LEU A 332 6.17 -1.00 18.73
C LEU A 332 6.66 -1.86 19.91
N LYS A 333 7.29 -1.25 20.92
CA LYS A 333 7.78 -1.96 22.10
C LYS A 333 6.72 -2.14 23.20
N ALA A 334 5.59 -1.42 23.14
CA ALA A 334 4.62 -1.33 24.24
C ALA A 334 4.15 -2.69 24.77
N ARG A 335 3.81 -3.62 23.87
CA ARG A 335 3.28 -4.92 24.27
C ARG A 335 4.32 -5.88 24.86
N ARG A 336 5.56 -5.83 24.37
CA ARG A 336 6.61 -6.81 24.74
C ARG A 336 7.53 -6.30 25.84
N GLU A 337 7.79 -4.99 25.84
CA GLU A 337 8.77 -4.32 26.68
C GLU A 337 8.20 -2.98 27.19
N PRO A 338 7.12 -3.00 28.00
CA PRO A 338 6.39 -1.78 28.39
C PRO A 338 7.26 -0.76 29.13
N VAL A 339 8.26 -1.22 29.88
CA VAL A 339 9.21 -0.31 30.57
C VAL A 339 10.12 0.42 29.58
N VAL A 340 10.59 -0.27 28.54
CA VAL A 340 11.43 0.34 27.48
C VAL A 340 10.58 1.28 26.63
N SER A 341 9.39 0.84 26.24
CA SER A 341 8.40 1.67 25.56
C SER A 341 8.12 2.98 26.33
N ALA A 342 7.92 2.90 27.65
CA ALA A 342 7.70 4.08 28.49
C ALA A 342 8.94 5.00 28.60
N GLN A 343 10.16 4.47 28.46
CA GLN A 343 11.37 5.29 28.37
C GLN A 343 11.38 6.10 27.06
N TRP A 344 11.02 5.48 25.94
CA TRP A 344 10.88 6.17 24.66
C TRP A 344 9.76 7.22 24.68
N ALA A 345 8.60 6.90 25.24
CA ALA A 345 7.53 7.90 25.41
C ALA A 345 8.01 9.12 26.22
N ARG A 346 8.80 8.93 27.28
CA ARG A 346 9.36 10.04 28.07
C ARG A 346 10.41 10.88 27.33
N ALA A 347 11.06 10.31 26.32
CA ALA A 347 12.03 11.04 25.50
C ALA A 347 11.36 12.07 24.57
N ILE A 348 10.05 11.97 24.34
CA ILE A 348 9.28 12.90 23.51
C ILE A 348 9.19 14.26 24.19
N GLU A 349 9.73 15.32 23.59
CA GLU A 349 9.78 16.67 24.15
C GLU A 349 8.41 17.36 24.15
N ASP A 350 7.67 17.28 23.04
CA ASP A 350 6.35 17.91 22.92
C ASP A 350 5.29 17.17 23.75
N PRO A 351 4.63 17.83 24.73
CA PRO A 351 3.65 17.17 25.59
C PRO A 351 2.46 16.58 24.82
N SER A 352 2.03 17.21 23.73
CA SER A 352 0.87 16.75 22.95
C SER A 352 1.20 15.48 22.15
N THR A 353 2.41 15.42 21.60
CA THR A 353 2.95 14.25 20.90
C THR A 353 3.19 13.10 21.88
N ARG A 354 3.71 13.41 23.07
CA ARG A 354 3.88 12.42 24.15
C ARG A 354 2.55 11.80 24.55
N GLN A 355 1.53 12.63 24.77
CA GLN A 355 0.20 12.16 25.11
C GLN A 355 -0.37 11.21 24.04
N ARG A 356 -0.24 11.56 22.75
CA ARG A 356 -0.68 10.69 21.65
C ARG A 356 0.10 9.37 21.63
N ALA A 357 1.42 9.41 21.75
CA ALA A 357 2.27 8.22 21.77
C ALA A 357 1.93 7.26 22.92
N VAL A 358 1.55 7.80 24.08
CA VAL A 358 1.10 6.98 25.23
C VAL A 358 -0.23 6.31 24.92
N LEU A 359 -1.19 7.01 24.33
CA LEU A 359 -2.48 6.42 23.94
C LEU A 359 -2.29 5.34 22.87
N ASP A 360 -1.43 5.56 21.89
CA ASP A 360 -1.10 4.56 20.86
C ASP A 360 -0.43 3.32 21.48
N ALA A 361 0.49 3.51 22.43
CA ALA A 361 1.12 2.40 23.15
C ALA A 361 0.12 1.62 24.02
N LEU A 362 -0.84 2.30 24.67
CA LEU A 362 -1.90 1.66 25.45
C LEU A 362 -2.82 0.81 24.57
N TYR A 363 -3.11 1.28 23.34
CA TYR A 363 -3.84 0.49 22.35
C TYR A 363 -3.10 -0.82 22.02
N GLU A 364 -1.77 -0.76 21.86
CA GLU A 364 -0.93 -1.94 21.53
C GLU A 364 -0.73 -2.92 22.70
N ILE A 365 -0.66 -2.42 23.95
CA ILE A 365 -0.69 -3.27 25.16
C ILE A 365 -1.99 -4.09 25.19
N GLY A 366 -3.06 -3.52 24.65
CA GLY A 366 -4.38 -4.12 24.57
C GLY A 366 -5.09 -4.05 25.92
N TYR A 367 -6.41 -4.16 25.86
CA TYR A 367 -7.26 -4.28 27.05
C TYR A 367 -7.12 -5.67 27.72
N GLU A 368 -5.89 -6.18 27.88
CA GLU A 368 -5.62 -7.47 28.52
C GLU A 368 -5.85 -7.40 30.03
N ASP A 369 -5.31 -6.37 30.69
CA ASP A 369 -5.62 -6.01 32.07
C ASP A 369 -5.39 -4.52 32.36
N ILE A 370 -6.24 -3.96 33.21
CA ILE A 370 -6.20 -2.54 33.58
C ILE A 370 -4.90 -2.18 34.32
N GLY A 371 -4.29 -3.13 35.02
CA GLY A 371 -3.08 -2.93 35.82
C GLY A 371 -1.87 -2.64 34.93
N SER A 372 -1.72 -3.37 33.82
CA SER A 372 -0.69 -3.14 32.81
C SER A 372 -0.85 -1.77 32.14
N SER A 373 -2.09 -1.38 31.80
CA SER A 373 -2.38 -0.06 31.22
C SER A 373 -1.99 1.08 32.18
N LEU A 374 -2.45 1.00 33.43
CA LEU A 374 -2.17 2.04 34.42
C LEU A 374 -0.71 2.03 34.88
N GLY A 375 -0.08 0.85 34.96
CA GLY A 375 1.34 0.71 35.22
C GLY A 375 2.19 1.36 34.12
N TYR A 376 1.80 1.21 32.86
CA TYR A 376 2.44 1.91 31.74
C TYR A 376 2.34 3.43 31.87
N ILE A 377 1.16 3.97 32.18
CA ILE A 377 0.97 5.41 32.40
C ILE A 377 1.87 5.91 33.54
N ASP A 378 1.96 5.17 34.64
CA ASP A 378 2.80 5.53 35.79
C ASP A 378 4.31 5.41 35.50
N TYR A 379 4.73 4.63 34.48
CA TYR A 379 6.12 4.65 33.99
C TYR A 379 6.44 5.88 33.16
N VAL A 380 5.46 6.46 32.48
CA VAL A 380 5.65 7.62 31.60
C VAL A 380 5.49 8.93 32.36
N TYR A 381 4.48 9.03 33.22
CA TYR A 381 4.10 10.28 33.88
C TYR A 381 4.27 10.23 35.40
N LEU A 382 4.77 11.32 35.94
CA LEU A 382 4.67 11.62 37.36
C LEU A 382 3.25 12.09 37.71
N PRO A 383 2.79 11.92 38.96
CA PRO A 383 1.46 12.35 39.38
C PRO A 383 1.14 13.82 39.08
N GLU A 384 2.14 14.69 39.14
CA GLU A 384 2.06 16.14 38.90
C GLU A 384 2.14 16.56 37.42
N ASP A 385 2.42 15.64 36.49
CA ASP A 385 2.53 15.98 35.08
C ASP A 385 1.17 16.38 34.51
N GLU A 386 1.08 17.54 33.87
CA GLU A 386 -0.17 18.09 33.31
C GLU A 386 -0.81 17.14 32.28
N GLY A 387 0.00 16.40 31.52
CA GLY A 387 -0.46 15.44 30.52
C GLY A 387 -1.01 14.13 31.09
N ARG A 388 -0.80 13.85 32.39
CA ARG A 388 -1.21 12.57 32.99
C ARG A 388 -2.71 12.43 33.13
N ALA A 389 -3.37 13.47 33.67
CA ALA A 389 -4.79 13.39 34.02
C ALA A 389 -5.69 13.10 32.80
N PRO A 390 -5.51 13.74 31.63
CA PRO A 390 -6.28 13.40 30.43
C PRO A 390 -6.10 11.95 29.97
N VAL A 391 -4.88 11.40 30.03
CA VAL A 391 -4.59 10.01 29.64
C VAL A 391 -5.26 9.03 30.61
N VAL A 392 -5.05 9.21 31.92
CA VAL A 392 -5.68 8.37 32.97
C VAL A 392 -7.19 8.38 32.81
N PHE A 393 -7.79 9.56 32.64
CA PHE A 393 -9.23 9.69 32.45
C PHE A 393 -9.73 8.93 31.22
N SER A 394 -9.11 9.13 30.05
CA SER A 394 -9.48 8.43 28.81
C SER A 394 -9.36 6.91 28.97
N THR A 395 -8.24 6.44 29.52
CA THR A 395 -8.01 5.01 29.75
C THR A 395 -9.04 4.40 30.68
N LEU A 396 -9.33 5.05 31.81
CA LEU A 396 -10.35 4.56 32.74
C LEU A 396 -11.74 4.54 32.10
N LYS A 397 -12.07 5.55 31.29
CA LYS A 397 -13.32 5.62 30.54
C LYS A 397 -13.46 4.45 29.57
N ASP A 398 -12.42 4.12 28.82
CA ASP A 398 -12.44 2.96 27.92
C ASP A 398 -12.60 1.64 28.68
N TRP A 399 -11.95 1.52 29.85
CA TRP A 399 -12.05 0.35 30.73
C TRP A 399 -13.41 0.19 31.41
N LEU A 400 -14.24 1.24 31.51
CA LEU A 400 -15.60 1.12 32.04
C LEU A 400 -16.46 0.16 31.22
N ALA A 401 -16.20 0.05 29.91
CA ALA A 401 -16.90 -0.88 29.04
C ALA A 401 -16.46 -2.35 29.24
N VAL A 402 -15.34 -2.57 29.95
CA VAL A 402 -14.69 -3.88 30.08
C VAL A 402 -14.77 -4.40 31.52
N ASP A 403 -14.38 -3.60 32.52
CA ASP A 403 -14.30 -4.00 33.93
C ASP A 403 -14.54 -2.80 34.87
N VAL A 404 -15.81 -2.62 35.25
CA VAL A 404 -16.26 -1.52 36.14
C VAL A 404 -15.67 -1.64 37.55
N GLU A 405 -15.55 -2.86 38.09
CA GLU A 405 -15.02 -3.08 39.44
C GLU A 405 -13.54 -2.68 39.52
N ALA A 406 -12.77 -3.00 38.50
CA ALA A 406 -11.37 -2.60 38.42
C ALA A 406 -11.19 -1.08 38.37
N VAL A 407 -12.01 -0.38 37.57
CA VAL A 407 -12.01 1.09 37.52
C VAL A 407 -12.39 1.69 38.88
N ALA A 408 -13.44 1.16 39.52
CA ALA A 408 -13.85 1.58 40.87
C ALA A 408 -12.72 1.43 41.89
N GLY A 409 -12.06 0.27 41.88
CA GLY A 409 -10.95 -0.04 42.77
C GLY A 409 -9.76 0.90 42.56
N TYR A 410 -9.44 1.24 41.30
CA TYR A 410 -8.35 2.17 41.01
C TYR A 410 -8.69 3.60 41.45
N LEU A 411 -9.90 4.11 41.17
CA LEU A 411 -10.35 5.41 41.65
C LEU A 411 -10.29 5.51 43.19
N GLY A 412 -10.75 4.46 43.88
CA GLY A 412 -10.71 4.38 45.34
C GLY A 412 -9.30 4.33 45.94
N SER A 413 -8.28 3.98 45.16
CA SER A 413 -6.88 3.96 45.62
C SER A 413 -6.25 5.35 45.77
N GLY A 414 -6.86 6.39 45.19
CA GLY A 414 -6.29 7.74 45.14
C GLY A 414 -5.14 7.94 44.15
N ARG A 415 -4.67 6.86 43.50
CA ARG A 415 -3.57 6.93 42.50
C ARG A 415 -3.96 7.60 41.19
N ALA A 416 -5.26 7.71 40.91
CA ALA A 416 -5.75 8.32 39.69
C ALA A 416 -5.33 9.80 39.58
N ASN A 417 -5.23 10.52 40.71
CA ASN A 417 -4.93 11.95 40.78
C ASN A 417 -5.74 12.81 39.79
N LEU A 418 -7.01 12.45 39.58
CA LEU A 418 -7.93 13.18 38.74
C LEU A 418 -8.53 14.36 39.52
N SER A 419 -8.95 15.40 38.80
CA SER A 419 -9.77 16.45 39.41
C SER A 419 -11.09 15.86 39.92
N ALA A 420 -11.72 16.57 40.87
CA ALA A 420 -13.03 16.18 41.39
C ALA A 420 -14.07 16.05 40.25
N SER A 421 -14.03 16.95 39.26
CA SER A 421 -14.96 16.94 38.12
C SER A 421 -14.79 15.70 37.23
N LEU A 422 -13.56 15.32 36.89
CA LEU A 422 -13.29 14.13 36.07
C LEU A 422 -13.64 12.84 36.81
N SER A 423 -13.39 12.82 38.13
CA SER A 423 -13.77 11.68 38.98
C SER A 423 -15.28 11.52 39.06
N GLU A 424 -16.02 12.62 39.23
CA GLU A 424 -17.48 12.62 39.31
C GLU A 424 -18.13 12.22 37.98
N GLU A 425 -17.51 12.58 36.85
CA GLU A 425 -17.93 12.12 35.51
C GLU A 425 -17.83 10.59 35.38
N LEU A 426 -16.67 10.00 35.71
CA LEU A 426 -16.50 8.54 35.67
C LEU A 426 -17.48 7.82 36.60
N LEU A 427 -17.66 8.33 37.82
CA LEU A 427 -18.61 7.75 38.78
C LEU A 427 -20.06 7.83 38.30
N SER A 428 -20.42 8.90 37.60
CA SER A 428 -21.75 9.06 37.02
C SER A 428 -21.98 8.08 35.87
N GLU A 429 -20.99 7.90 34.99
CA GLU A 429 -21.06 6.90 33.91
C GLU A 429 -21.16 5.47 34.47
N MET A 430 -20.38 5.14 35.50
CA MET A 430 -20.46 3.85 36.20
C MET A 430 -21.85 3.55 36.75
N ALA A 431 -22.55 4.56 37.29
CA ALA A 431 -23.88 4.39 37.86
C ALA A 431 -24.97 4.10 36.81
N LEU A 432 -24.72 4.45 35.54
CA LEU A 432 -25.63 4.22 34.43
C LEU A 432 -25.45 2.85 33.77
N LEU A 433 -24.31 2.18 33.98
CA LEU A 433 -24.05 0.86 33.43
C LEU A 433 -24.94 -0.19 34.11
N PRO A 434 -25.52 -1.14 33.35
CA PRO A 434 -26.36 -2.19 33.92
C PRO A 434 -25.53 -3.03 34.89
N GLN A 435 -26.01 -3.20 36.12
CA GLN A 435 -25.39 -4.09 37.09
C GLN A 435 -25.63 -5.53 36.63
N GLY A 436 -24.61 -6.09 35.97
CA GLY A 436 -24.60 -7.43 35.39
C GLY A 436 -24.44 -8.53 36.42
#